data_AF-A0A8K1CJL7-F1
#
_entry.id   AF-A0A8K1CJL7-F1
#
_cell.length_a   1.000
_cell.length_b   1.000
_cell.length_c   1.000
_cell.angle_alpha   90.00
_cell.angle_beta   90.00
_cell.angle_gamma   90.00
#
_symmetry.space_group_name_H-M   'P 1'
#
loop_
_entity.id
_entity.type
_entity.pdbx_description
1 polymer ?
#
loop_
_entity_poly.entity_id
_entity_poly.type
_entity_poly.pdbx_seq_one_letter_code
_entity_poly.pdbx_strand_id
1 'polypeptide(L)'
;MQLRLLVASWNVGNAMPPKSREGVHDWVPAGGGGFDVIAVGLQESSYREKSASESEREGGRTMSRKSSRSVSAVMTECEGGEEAEAPQEEDYDVQDDEEDEEVEEDGGEEGEEVEEEEEEASTPPSNTHEVTSTAKKLGLAAGDVIIKKLNAKRSIRRVKRLVRQVSSNIRESVADALDYPFARQLTQHLGEQYVLVAKVELLEMRLLVFVHSKHRVSGIEKHSIATGLGSVIGNKGGLILKLVLHNTSLCFVSCHLAAHQDQKFLDKRNADCTSILHASLGLHKHLQMDHQFDHCFWFGDLNYRVDLNYTQPKNRTHDEHVHDVRALVRAKKWTVLNANDQLQHQIEQHKTLFGWELPPALFPPTFKRVRATTDQYNPQRVPSYCDRVLYKSLPGLRSSLKLLEFQSVDSISTSDHKPVRASFQLMTTPRITVTPMGALRDPTTVEFRDLQAKDLLGMDMTGLSDPYVKFYSLPECVLQRDSSGSHPTTATIMNTLAPRWTNEQIPVLSLRCETDVDVKRVHLVLLFMDYDATSMDDRLGVVTLSLDKYTLAKPRFVPFEAQIVRHGKPAGTVSAKIRVVLPHQKSALSQQEEDATARGDVAMRMAGCHCAIS
;
A
#
# COMPACT_ATOMS: atom_id res chain seq x y z
N MET A 1 -12.44 17.30 12.94
CA MET A 1 -13.63 16.50 12.57
C MET A 1 -13.35 15.04 12.91
N GLN A 2 -14.37 14.25 13.23
CA GLN A 2 -14.25 12.79 13.37
C GLN A 2 -14.80 12.12 12.11
N LEU A 3 -14.15 11.04 11.69
CA LEU A 3 -14.49 10.20 10.54
C LEU A 3 -14.49 8.72 10.94
N ARG A 4 -15.19 7.89 10.18
CA ARG A 4 -15.12 6.42 10.25
C ARG A 4 -14.57 5.85 8.95
N LEU A 5 -13.59 4.97 9.01
CA LEU A 5 -12.98 4.32 7.83
C LEU A 5 -13.23 2.81 7.88
N LEU A 6 -13.40 2.19 6.72
CA LEU A 6 -13.41 0.74 6.53
C LEU A 6 -12.29 0.37 5.54
N VAL A 7 -11.41 -0.53 5.94
CA VAL A 7 -10.38 -1.14 5.08
C VAL A 7 -10.71 -2.63 4.98
N ALA A 8 -10.96 -3.10 3.77
CA ALA A 8 -11.45 -4.44 3.49
C ALA A 8 -10.56 -5.12 2.45
N SER A 9 -10.21 -6.39 2.66
CA SER A 9 -9.44 -7.19 1.70
C SER A 9 -10.07 -8.57 1.48
N TRP A 10 -9.95 -9.09 0.26
CA TRP A 10 -10.39 -10.43 -0.06
C TRP A 10 -9.68 -10.99 -1.31
N ASN A 11 -8.90 -12.06 -1.15
CA ASN A 11 -8.56 -12.92 -2.26
C ASN A 11 -9.82 -13.71 -2.68
N VAL A 12 -10.38 -13.39 -3.85
CA VAL A 12 -11.65 -13.99 -4.31
C VAL A 12 -11.44 -15.32 -5.04
N GLY A 13 -10.20 -15.77 -5.24
CA GLY A 13 -9.88 -17.08 -5.82
C GLY A 13 -10.44 -17.28 -7.24
N ASN A 14 -10.52 -16.20 -8.01
CA ASN A 14 -11.20 -16.03 -9.30
C ASN A 14 -12.69 -16.45 -9.30
N ALA A 15 -13.31 -16.61 -8.12
CA ALA A 15 -14.75 -16.83 -7.98
C ALA A 15 -15.51 -15.50 -7.97
N MET A 16 -16.60 -15.41 -8.72
CA MET A 16 -17.53 -14.29 -8.59
C MET A 16 -18.09 -14.24 -7.15
N PRO A 17 -18.20 -13.05 -6.54
CA PRO A 17 -18.79 -12.88 -5.22
C PRO A 17 -20.29 -13.26 -5.23
N PRO A 18 -20.89 -13.49 -4.04
CA PRO A 18 -22.31 -13.75 -3.92
C PRO A 18 -23.18 -12.74 -4.67
N LYS A 19 -24.11 -13.24 -5.51
CA LYS A 19 -24.96 -12.41 -6.39
C LYS A 19 -26.06 -11.66 -5.65
N SER A 20 -26.41 -12.07 -4.42
CA SER A 20 -27.37 -11.33 -3.58
C SER A 20 -26.71 -10.08 -2.99
N ARG A 21 -27.52 -9.07 -2.65
CA ARG A 21 -27.00 -7.90 -1.92
C ARG A 21 -26.59 -8.28 -0.49
N GLU A 22 -27.30 -9.21 0.13
CA GLU A 22 -27.00 -9.71 1.48
C GLU A 22 -25.61 -10.37 1.55
N GLY A 23 -25.22 -11.17 0.54
CA GLY A 23 -23.99 -11.94 0.55
C GLY A 23 -22.66 -11.16 0.44
N VAL A 24 -22.71 -9.82 0.51
CA VAL A 24 -21.52 -8.97 0.73
C VAL A 24 -21.67 -8.00 1.93
N HIS A 25 -22.85 -7.96 2.56
CA HIS A 25 -23.21 -6.97 3.58
C HIS A 25 -22.34 -7.06 4.84
N ASP A 26 -22.07 -8.27 5.30
CA ASP A 26 -21.23 -8.55 6.47
C ASP A 26 -19.78 -8.06 6.27
N TRP A 27 -19.33 -7.94 5.02
CA TRP A 27 -17.99 -7.47 4.67
C TRP A 27 -17.96 -5.97 4.38
N VAL A 28 -18.84 -5.49 3.50
CA VAL A 28 -19.01 -4.08 3.15
C VAL A 28 -20.51 -3.73 3.31
N PRO A 29 -20.90 -3.01 4.37
CA PRO A 29 -22.32 -2.80 4.68
C PRO A 29 -23.11 -2.01 3.63
N ALA A 30 -24.41 -2.31 3.54
CA ALA A 30 -25.33 -1.63 2.62
C ALA A 30 -25.49 -0.16 3.01
N GLY A 31 -25.52 0.73 2.01
CA GLY A 31 -25.45 2.17 2.26
C GLY A 31 -24.17 2.62 2.95
N GLY A 32 -23.11 1.80 2.90
CA GLY A 32 -21.80 2.08 3.50
C GLY A 32 -21.74 2.08 5.02
N GLY A 33 -22.80 1.67 5.73
CA GLY A 33 -22.77 1.45 7.20
C GLY A 33 -22.37 2.67 8.04
N GLY A 34 -22.49 3.89 7.50
CA GLY A 34 -22.00 5.11 8.13
C GLY A 34 -20.47 5.25 8.17
N PHE A 35 -19.74 4.58 7.27
CA PHE A 35 -18.33 4.85 7.02
C PHE A 35 -18.15 6.03 6.06
N ASP A 36 -17.18 6.89 6.32
CA ASP A 36 -16.88 8.07 5.50
C ASP A 36 -15.96 7.74 4.32
N VAL A 37 -15.08 6.76 4.49
CA VAL A 37 -14.21 6.17 3.45
C VAL A 37 -14.30 4.65 3.55
N ILE A 38 -14.34 3.98 2.40
CA ILE A 38 -14.31 2.52 2.28
C ILE A 38 -13.27 2.15 1.22
N ALA A 39 -12.16 1.54 1.64
CA ALA A 39 -11.12 1.00 0.78
C ALA A 39 -11.31 -0.52 0.65
N VAL A 40 -11.36 -1.02 -0.59
CA VAL A 40 -11.56 -2.44 -0.91
C VAL A 40 -10.41 -2.93 -1.78
N GLY A 41 -9.65 -3.88 -1.26
CA GLY A 41 -8.60 -4.63 -1.96
C GLY A 41 -9.11 -5.99 -2.40
N LEU A 42 -8.82 -6.36 -3.65
CA LEU A 42 -9.19 -7.64 -4.25
C LEU A 42 -7.93 -8.28 -4.85
N GLN A 43 -7.78 -9.59 -4.63
CA GLN A 43 -6.73 -10.43 -5.20
C GLN A 43 -7.37 -11.62 -5.94
N GLU A 44 -6.71 -12.17 -6.96
CA GLU A 44 -7.25 -13.21 -7.87
C GLU A 44 -8.66 -12.87 -8.38
N SER A 45 -8.83 -11.66 -8.93
CA SER A 45 -10.15 -11.04 -9.15
C SER A 45 -10.56 -10.91 -10.62
N SER A 46 -10.00 -11.77 -11.48
CA SER A 46 -10.26 -11.79 -12.93
C SER A 46 -11.58 -12.47 -13.26
N TYR A 47 -12.54 -11.68 -13.75
CA TYR A 47 -13.81 -12.20 -14.25
C TYR A 47 -13.87 -12.03 -15.77
N ARG A 48 -13.72 -13.13 -16.51
CA ARG A 48 -14.11 -13.15 -17.92
C ARG A 48 -15.63 -13.01 -18.00
N GLU A 49 -16.12 -11.97 -18.67
CA GLU A 49 -17.49 -12.02 -19.20
C GLU A 49 -17.49 -13.11 -20.29
N LYS A 50 -18.23 -14.21 -20.07
CA LYS A 50 -18.46 -15.23 -21.12
C LYS A 50 -19.00 -14.51 -22.35
N SER A 51 -18.34 -14.65 -23.50
CA SER A 51 -18.84 -14.11 -24.76
C SER A 51 -20.17 -14.78 -25.11
N ALA A 52 -21.09 -14.05 -25.76
CA ALA A 52 -22.42 -14.56 -26.05
C ALA A 52 -22.39 -15.89 -26.84
N SER A 53 -21.40 -16.04 -27.72
CA SER A 53 -21.15 -17.23 -28.54
C SER A 53 -20.75 -18.49 -27.77
N GLU A 54 -20.27 -18.39 -26.53
CA GLU A 54 -20.11 -19.58 -25.66
C GLU A 54 -21.45 -20.05 -25.09
N SER A 55 -22.34 -19.12 -24.71
CA SER A 55 -23.64 -19.46 -24.13
C SER A 55 -24.58 -20.17 -25.12
N GLU A 56 -24.47 -19.86 -26.41
CA GLU A 56 -25.23 -20.53 -27.46
C GLU A 56 -24.70 -21.94 -27.78
N ARG A 57 -23.39 -22.18 -27.58
CA ARG A 57 -22.77 -23.50 -27.78
C ARG A 57 -23.18 -24.52 -26.72
N GLU A 58 -23.36 -24.10 -25.46
CA GLU A 58 -23.87 -24.96 -24.39
C GLU A 58 -25.38 -25.26 -24.54
N GLY A 59 -26.16 -24.33 -25.11
CA GLY A 59 -27.58 -24.54 -25.40
C GLY A 59 -27.89 -25.39 -26.65
N GLY A 60 -26.91 -25.61 -27.53
CA GLY A 60 -27.12 -26.10 -28.89
C GLY A 60 -27.11 -27.62 -29.12
N ARG A 61 -27.15 -28.47 -28.07
CA ARG A 61 -27.04 -29.94 -28.22
C ARG A 61 -28.21 -30.71 -27.62
N THR A 62 -29.26 -30.92 -28.42
CA THR A 62 -30.19 -32.05 -28.22
C THR A 62 -30.79 -32.52 -29.56
N MET A 63 -30.91 -33.83 -29.73
CA MET A 63 -31.70 -34.54 -30.77
C MET A 63 -31.36 -34.31 -32.26
N SER A 64 -30.54 -35.21 -32.81
CA SER A 64 -30.85 -35.84 -34.12
C SER A 64 -30.40 -37.31 -34.10
N ARG A 65 -31.16 -38.19 -34.76
CA ARG A 65 -31.01 -39.66 -34.62
C ARG A 65 -31.32 -40.39 -35.93
N LYS A 66 -30.28 -40.83 -36.65
CA LYS A 66 -30.26 -41.84 -37.75
C LYS A 66 -28.82 -42.41 -37.79
N SER A 67 -28.48 -43.69 -37.88
CA SER A 67 -29.13 -44.97 -38.28
C SER A 67 -28.60 -45.53 -39.61
N SER A 68 -27.41 -46.14 -39.57
CA SER A 68 -26.90 -47.17 -40.50
C SER A 68 -25.48 -47.64 -40.11
N ARG A 69 -24.98 -48.86 -40.36
CA ARG A 69 -25.53 -50.23 -40.40
C ARG A 69 -24.34 -51.21 -40.63
N SER A 70 -24.17 -52.28 -39.82
CA SER A 70 -23.20 -53.41 -40.03
C SER A 70 -21.68 -53.02 -40.10
N VAL A 71 -20.69 -53.91 -39.96
CA VAL A 71 -20.56 -55.40 -40.02
C VAL A 71 -19.87 -55.97 -38.76
N SER A 72 -19.80 -57.29 -38.58
CA SER A 72 -19.45 -58.01 -37.33
C SER A 72 -18.28 -59.02 -37.40
N ALA A 73 -17.52 -59.14 -36.31
CA ALA A 73 -16.61 -60.24 -35.89
C ALA A 73 -16.29 -60.04 -34.37
N VAL A 74 -16.21 -60.99 -33.43
CA VAL A 74 -16.35 -62.47 -33.36
C VAL A 74 -15.20 -63.25 -34.01
N MET A 75 -14.47 -64.19 -33.36
CA MET A 75 -14.51 -64.79 -32.00
C MET A 75 -13.49 -64.08 -31.03
N THR A 76 -12.99 -64.56 -29.86
CA THR A 76 -13.08 -65.80 -29.04
C THR A 76 -12.77 -65.48 -27.55
N GLU A 77 -12.91 -66.45 -26.63
CA GLU A 77 -12.48 -66.41 -25.22
C GLU A 77 -11.26 -67.33 -24.95
N CYS A 78 -10.56 -67.15 -23.83
CA CYS A 78 -9.84 -68.21 -23.09
C CYS A 78 -9.51 -67.75 -21.65
N GLU A 79 -9.45 -68.70 -20.70
CA GLU A 79 -9.24 -68.44 -19.26
C GLU A 79 -7.78 -68.66 -18.82
N GLY A 80 -7.42 -68.11 -17.65
CA GLY A 80 -6.14 -68.35 -16.97
C GLY A 80 -5.67 -67.11 -16.20
N GLY A 81 -5.28 -67.27 -14.94
CA GLY A 81 -4.76 -66.17 -14.12
C GLY A 81 -3.89 -66.68 -12.98
N GLU A 82 -3.09 -65.79 -12.40
CA GLU A 82 -2.43 -65.93 -11.10
C GLU A 82 -1.97 -64.53 -10.60
N GLU A 83 -1.42 -64.45 -9.40
CA GLU A 83 -1.19 -63.20 -8.66
C GLU A 83 0.12 -62.49 -9.06
N ALA A 84 0.11 -61.14 -9.15
CA ALA A 84 1.31 -60.32 -8.96
C ALA A 84 1.00 -58.86 -8.58
N GLU A 85 1.92 -58.33 -7.78
CA GLU A 85 2.17 -57.01 -7.20
C GLU A 85 1.70 -55.72 -7.93
N ALA A 86 1.55 -54.65 -7.16
CA ALA A 86 1.21 -53.31 -7.65
C ALA A 86 2.47 -52.48 -7.99
N PRO A 87 2.47 -51.69 -9.08
CA PRO A 87 3.58 -50.80 -9.42
C PRO A 87 3.62 -49.56 -8.51
N GLN A 88 4.83 -49.07 -8.29
CA GLN A 88 5.10 -47.74 -7.73
C GLN A 88 5.02 -46.73 -8.89
N GLU A 89 4.45 -45.54 -8.66
CA GLU A 89 4.53 -44.44 -9.64
C GLU A 89 5.83 -43.66 -9.46
N GLU A 90 6.40 -43.20 -10.58
CA GLU A 90 7.78 -42.74 -10.69
C GLU A 90 7.95 -41.25 -10.35
N ASP A 91 9.10 -40.87 -9.78
CA ASP A 91 9.48 -39.48 -9.60
C ASP A 91 9.78 -38.82 -10.96
N TYR A 92 9.16 -37.67 -11.22
CA TYR A 92 9.51 -36.79 -12.32
C TYR A 92 10.48 -35.71 -11.84
N ASP A 93 11.78 -36.00 -11.93
CA ASP A 93 12.80 -34.95 -11.92
C ASP A 93 12.55 -33.97 -13.08
N VAL A 94 12.65 -32.68 -12.80
CA VAL A 94 12.69 -31.62 -13.81
C VAL A 94 14.11 -31.08 -13.78
N GLN A 95 14.85 -31.32 -14.86
CA GLN A 95 16.17 -30.73 -15.04
C GLN A 95 16.00 -29.25 -15.41
N ASP A 96 16.79 -28.38 -14.78
CA ASP A 96 16.99 -27.01 -15.24
C ASP A 96 17.98 -27.06 -16.42
N ASP A 97 17.56 -26.62 -17.61
CA ASP A 97 18.45 -26.36 -18.73
C ASP A 97 18.89 -24.88 -18.68
N GLU A 98 20.21 -24.65 -18.62
CA GLU A 98 20.83 -23.33 -18.78
C GLU A 98 21.11 -23.10 -20.27
N GLU A 99 20.59 -22.02 -20.86
CA GLU A 99 20.99 -21.55 -22.19
C GLU A 99 21.72 -20.21 -22.06
N ASP A 100 23.02 -20.22 -22.36
CA ASP A 100 23.84 -19.01 -22.57
C ASP A 100 23.52 -18.40 -23.95
N GLU A 101 23.28 -17.08 -24.01
CA GLU A 101 23.31 -16.33 -25.27
C GLU A 101 24.55 -15.43 -25.32
N GLU A 102 25.44 -15.69 -26.29
CA GLU A 102 26.59 -14.84 -26.60
C GLU A 102 26.14 -13.58 -27.36
N VAL A 103 26.82 -12.46 -27.14
CA VAL A 103 26.54 -11.17 -27.81
C VAL A 103 27.63 -10.88 -28.83
N GLU A 104 27.25 -10.78 -30.11
CA GLU A 104 28.08 -10.15 -31.15
C GLU A 104 27.55 -8.75 -31.53
N GLU A 105 28.47 -7.84 -31.83
CA GLU A 105 28.20 -6.51 -32.37
C GLU A 105 28.28 -6.53 -33.90
N ASP A 106 27.34 -5.88 -34.60
CA ASP A 106 27.68 -5.12 -35.82
C ASP A 106 26.73 -3.93 -36.00
N GLY A 107 27.16 -2.93 -36.77
CA GLY A 107 26.45 -1.67 -36.99
C GLY A 107 25.87 -1.50 -38.40
N GLY A 108 25.06 -0.46 -38.58
CA GLY A 108 24.50 -0.07 -39.87
C GLY A 108 23.67 1.21 -39.74
N GLU A 109 23.75 2.08 -40.74
CA GLU A 109 23.10 3.40 -40.76
C GLU A 109 21.83 3.42 -41.64
N GLU A 110 21.19 4.59 -41.69
CA GLU A 110 20.06 4.97 -42.57
C GLU A 110 18.68 4.32 -42.26
N GLY A 111 17.55 5.04 -42.28
CA GLY A 111 17.34 6.49 -42.36
C GLY A 111 16.25 6.91 -43.35
N GLU A 112 15.01 7.06 -42.91
CA GLU A 112 13.95 7.72 -43.70
C GLU A 112 12.88 8.36 -42.81
N GLU A 113 12.25 9.44 -43.30
CA GLU A 113 11.13 10.15 -42.67
C GLU A 113 9.79 9.59 -43.21
N VAL A 114 8.65 9.89 -42.57
CA VAL A 114 7.39 10.31 -43.23
C VAL A 114 6.29 10.64 -42.19
N GLU A 115 5.96 11.94 -42.17
CA GLU A 115 4.66 12.62 -42.03
C GLU A 115 3.57 12.16 -41.01
N GLU A 116 2.99 13.17 -40.35
CA GLU A 116 1.73 13.12 -39.63
C GLU A 116 0.57 13.45 -40.59
N GLU A 117 -0.59 12.77 -40.49
CA GLU A 117 -1.86 13.28 -41.02
C GLU A 117 -2.96 13.29 -39.94
N GLU A 118 -3.54 14.46 -39.71
CA GLU A 118 -4.84 14.61 -39.02
C GLU A 118 -5.98 14.42 -40.03
N GLU A 119 -7.11 13.83 -39.63
CA GLU A 119 -8.38 14.10 -40.35
C GLU A 119 -9.60 14.17 -39.41
N GLU A 120 -10.67 14.81 -39.92
CA GLU A 120 -11.63 15.55 -39.12
C GLU A 120 -12.84 14.74 -38.56
N ALA A 121 -13.52 15.37 -37.59
CA ALA A 121 -14.77 14.88 -37.05
C ALA A 121 -15.96 15.09 -38.01
N SER A 122 -16.80 14.07 -38.17
CA SER A 122 -18.15 14.22 -38.74
C SER A 122 -19.23 13.57 -37.88
N THR A 123 -20.41 14.19 -37.82
CA THR A 123 -21.61 13.71 -37.10
C THR A 123 -22.87 14.20 -37.83
N PRO A 124 -24.07 13.68 -37.51
CA PRO A 124 -24.53 12.34 -37.85
C PRO A 124 -25.85 12.40 -38.66
N PRO A 125 -26.42 11.27 -39.11
CA PRO A 125 -27.83 11.21 -39.46
C PRO A 125 -28.67 10.57 -38.35
N SER A 126 -29.79 11.21 -38.03
CA SER A 126 -30.88 10.62 -37.24
C SER A 126 -31.68 9.61 -38.06
N ASN A 127 -32.20 8.57 -37.42
CA ASN A 127 -33.50 8.04 -37.84
C ASN A 127 -34.25 7.36 -36.68
N THR A 128 -35.57 7.51 -36.71
CA THR A 128 -36.52 6.89 -35.79
C THR A 128 -37.69 6.37 -36.61
N HIS A 129 -38.03 5.08 -36.49
CA HIS A 129 -39.40 4.61 -36.24
C HIS A 129 -39.45 3.08 -36.03
N GLU A 130 -40.64 2.58 -35.73
CA GLU A 130 -40.95 1.24 -35.18
C GLU A 130 -40.61 0.04 -36.06
N VAL A 131 -40.37 -1.12 -35.42
CA VAL A 131 -41.19 -2.34 -35.63
C VAL A 131 -41.44 -2.99 -34.26
N THR A 132 -42.67 -3.44 -34.01
CA THR A 132 -43.08 -4.20 -32.81
C THR A 132 -43.24 -5.70 -33.08
N SER A 133 -43.30 -6.51 -32.02
CA SER A 133 -43.26 -7.99 -32.00
C SER A 133 -41.85 -8.57 -32.23
N THR A 134 -41.43 -9.67 -31.60
CA THR A 134 -42.23 -10.74 -30.96
C THR A 134 -41.85 -10.94 -29.49
N ALA A 135 -42.82 -10.78 -28.57
CA ALA A 135 -42.63 -10.97 -27.14
C ALA A 135 -43.82 -11.70 -26.48
N LYS A 136 -43.89 -13.03 -26.62
CA LYS A 136 -44.92 -13.84 -25.93
C LYS A 136 -44.55 -15.31 -25.65
N LYS A 137 -43.39 -15.54 -25.02
CA LYS A 137 -43.07 -16.73 -24.22
C LYS A 137 -42.11 -16.34 -23.09
N LEU A 138 -42.13 -17.09 -21.98
CA LEU A 138 -41.47 -16.77 -20.69
C LEU A 138 -42.04 -15.50 -20.01
N GLY A 139 -43.02 -15.69 -19.13
CA GLY A 139 -43.69 -14.60 -18.41
C GLY A 139 -42.85 -14.05 -17.25
N LEU A 140 -42.05 -13.03 -17.52
CA LEU A 140 -41.39 -12.21 -16.50
C LEU A 140 -41.83 -10.75 -16.66
N ALA A 141 -42.06 -10.05 -15.54
CA ALA A 141 -42.62 -8.70 -15.56
C ALA A 141 -41.64 -7.67 -16.16
N ALA A 142 -41.86 -7.31 -17.44
CA ALA A 142 -41.03 -6.35 -18.16
C ALA A 142 -40.92 -4.99 -17.44
N GLY A 143 -41.97 -4.58 -16.72
CA GLY A 143 -41.99 -3.35 -15.92
C GLY A 143 -40.84 -3.25 -14.92
N ASP A 144 -40.54 -4.32 -14.18
CA ASP A 144 -39.45 -4.31 -13.18
C ASP A 144 -38.07 -4.19 -13.82
N VAL A 145 -37.86 -4.86 -14.96
CA VAL A 145 -36.59 -4.78 -15.70
C VAL A 145 -36.42 -3.39 -16.32
N ILE A 146 -37.51 -2.80 -16.82
CA ILE A 146 -37.52 -1.44 -17.37
C ILE A 146 -37.30 -0.40 -16.26
N ILE A 147 -37.96 -0.52 -15.10
CA ILE A 147 -37.76 0.37 -13.94
C ILE A 147 -36.34 0.24 -13.39
N LYS A 148 -35.80 -0.97 -13.24
CA LYS A 148 -34.41 -1.19 -12.79
C LYS A 148 -33.40 -0.62 -13.80
N LYS A 149 -33.60 -0.80 -15.11
CA LYS A 149 -32.76 -0.18 -16.16
C LYS A 149 -32.91 1.35 -16.24
N LEU A 150 -34.12 1.90 -16.04
CA LEU A 150 -34.37 3.35 -16.05
C LEU A 150 -33.77 4.02 -14.81
N ASN A 151 -33.89 3.40 -13.63
CA ASN A 151 -33.28 3.89 -12.41
C ASN A 151 -31.75 3.83 -12.53
N ALA A 152 -31.17 2.69 -12.94
CA ALA A 152 -29.73 2.61 -13.20
C ALA A 152 -29.26 3.68 -14.23
N LYS A 153 -29.97 3.87 -15.34
CA LYS A 153 -29.65 4.93 -16.33
C LYS A 153 -29.84 6.35 -15.77
N ARG A 154 -30.80 6.60 -14.87
CA ARG A 154 -30.98 7.89 -14.16
C ARG A 154 -29.86 8.13 -13.15
N SER A 155 -29.51 7.15 -12.33
CA SER A 155 -28.40 7.18 -11.39
C SER A 155 -27.08 7.44 -12.13
N ILE A 156 -26.77 6.70 -13.20
CA ILE A 156 -25.59 6.93 -14.04
C ILE A 156 -25.59 8.34 -14.66
N ARG A 157 -26.74 8.85 -15.14
CA ARG A 157 -26.86 10.23 -15.65
C ARG A 157 -26.70 11.30 -14.55
N ARG A 158 -27.02 11.00 -13.29
CA ARG A 158 -26.78 11.88 -12.12
C ARG A 158 -25.35 11.77 -11.58
N VAL A 159 -24.75 10.58 -11.56
CA VAL A 159 -23.31 10.38 -11.30
C VAL A 159 -22.52 11.20 -12.32
N LYS A 160 -22.80 11.07 -13.63
CA LYS A 160 -22.26 11.95 -14.69
C LYS A 160 -22.63 13.45 -14.56
N ARG A 161 -23.39 13.88 -13.55
CA ARG A 161 -23.62 15.30 -13.21
C ARG A 161 -22.89 15.71 -11.92
N LEU A 162 -22.79 14.84 -10.91
CA LEU A 162 -21.96 15.05 -9.72
C LEU A 162 -20.46 15.06 -10.12
N VAL A 163 -20.06 14.09 -10.93
CA VAL A 163 -18.73 13.94 -11.55
C VAL A 163 -18.35 15.12 -12.47
N ARG A 164 -19.32 15.94 -12.92
CA ARG A 164 -19.02 17.22 -13.62
C ARG A 164 -18.57 18.34 -12.68
N GLN A 165 -18.84 18.26 -11.38
CA GLN A 165 -18.34 19.19 -10.35
C GLN A 165 -16.97 18.78 -9.81
N VAL A 166 -16.35 17.76 -10.42
CA VAL A 166 -15.06 17.18 -10.06
C VAL A 166 -14.16 17.17 -11.31
N SER A 167 -12.84 17.05 -11.11
CA SER A 167 -11.81 17.05 -12.16
C SER A 167 -11.98 15.92 -13.18
N SER A 168 -11.41 16.13 -14.37
CA SER A 168 -11.33 15.18 -15.50
C SER A 168 -10.97 13.76 -15.06
N ASN A 169 -9.90 13.62 -14.28
CA ASN A 169 -9.30 12.33 -13.93
C ASN A 169 -10.22 11.43 -13.06
N ILE A 170 -11.25 12.01 -12.42
CA ILE A 170 -12.29 11.26 -11.68
C ILE A 170 -13.44 10.85 -12.61
N ARG A 171 -13.59 11.48 -13.77
CA ARG A 171 -14.61 11.13 -14.78
C ARG A 171 -14.26 9.84 -15.51
N GLU A 172 -13.01 9.70 -15.96
CA GLU A 172 -12.49 8.45 -16.52
C GLU A 172 -12.56 7.33 -15.46
N SER A 173 -11.97 7.54 -14.28
CA SER A 173 -11.90 6.50 -13.24
C SER A 173 -13.25 6.02 -12.66
N VAL A 174 -14.37 6.67 -13.00
CA VAL A 174 -15.76 6.24 -12.71
C VAL A 174 -16.42 5.54 -13.90
N ALA A 175 -15.95 5.77 -15.13
CA ALA A 175 -16.35 4.98 -16.31
C ALA A 175 -15.71 3.59 -16.25
N ASP A 176 -14.37 3.52 -16.23
CA ASP A 176 -13.58 2.27 -16.32
C ASP A 176 -13.83 1.30 -15.14
N ALA A 177 -14.39 1.80 -14.04
CA ALA A 177 -14.77 1.01 -12.88
C ALA A 177 -16.20 0.44 -12.97
N LEU A 178 -17.03 0.94 -13.88
CA LEU A 178 -18.34 0.36 -14.20
C LEU A 178 -18.25 -0.74 -15.26
N ASP A 179 -17.07 -1.00 -15.85
CA ASP A 179 -16.86 -2.15 -16.71
C ASP A 179 -16.59 -3.43 -15.90
N TYR A 180 -15.91 -3.30 -14.75
CA TYR A 180 -15.62 -4.43 -13.87
C TYR A 180 -16.86 -4.90 -13.05
N PRO A 181 -17.30 -6.18 -13.17
CA PRO A 181 -18.56 -6.65 -12.58
C PRO A 181 -18.73 -6.42 -11.06
N PHE A 182 -17.68 -6.62 -10.26
CA PHE A 182 -17.78 -6.48 -8.80
C PHE A 182 -17.71 -5.01 -8.36
N ALA A 183 -16.97 -4.14 -9.06
CA ALA A 183 -17.03 -2.70 -8.81
C ALA A 183 -18.42 -2.13 -9.14
N ARG A 184 -19.09 -2.62 -10.20
CA ARG A 184 -20.53 -2.33 -10.44
C ARG A 184 -21.39 -2.75 -9.24
N GLN A 185 -21.21 -3.96 -8.71
CA GLN A 185 -22.00 -4.48 -7.59
C GLN A 185 -21.76 -3.68 -6.29
N LEU A 186 -20.51 -3.40 -5.93
CA LEU A 186 -20.15 -2.61 -4.76
C LEU A 186 -20.73 -1.19 -4.85
N THR A 187 -20.61 -0.53 -6.00
CA THR A 187 -21.21 0.79 -6.24
C THR A 187 -22.73 0.76 -6.04
N GLN A 188 -23.41 -0.29 -6.50
CA GLN A 188 -24.87 -0.48 -6.29
C GLN A 188 -25.26 -0.88 -4.86
N HIS A 189 -24.33 -1.43 -4.07
CA HIS A 189 -24.54 -1.83 -2.68
C HIS A 189 -24.33 -0.64 -1.71
N LEU A 190 -23.35 0.22 -2.01
CA LEU A 190 -23.09 1.47 -1.29
C LEU A 190 -24.10 2.58 -1.64
N GLY A 191 -24.59 2.60 -2.88
CA GLY A 191 -25.65 3.52 -3.31
C GLY A 191 -25.19 4.96 -3.60
N GLU A 192 -26.14 5.82 -3.99
CA GLU A 192 -25.85 7.16 -4.57
C GLU A 192 -25.13 8.14 -3.64
N GLN A 193 -25.03 7.84 -2.33
CA GLN A 193 -24.30 8.67 -1.37
C GLN A 193 -22.77 8.48 -1.44
N TYR A 194 -22.27 7.41 -2.07
CA TYR A 194 -20.84 7.14 -2.22
C TYR A 194 -20.37 7.36 -3.65
N VAL A 195 -19.16 7.89 -3.77
CA VAL A 195 -18.45 8.06 -5.04
C VAL A 195 -17.22 7.18 -4.99
N LEU A 196 -17.00 6.33 -6.01
CA LEU A 196 -15.69 5.74 -6.23
C LEU A 196 -14.74 6.86 -6.64
N VAL A 197 -13.78 7.19 -5.78
CA VAL A 197 -12.82 8.28 -6.01
C VAL A 197 -11.74 7.83 -6.99
N ALA A 198 -11.27 6.59 -6.85
CA ALA A 198 -10.28 6.01 -7.73
C ALA A 198 -10.32 4.47 -7.72
N LYS A 199 -10.03 3.89 -8.90
CA LYS A 199 -9.62 2.51 -9.12
C LYS A 199 -8.10 2.48 -9.41
N VAL A 200 -7.40 1.49 -8.87
CA VAL A 200 -6.08 1.02 -9.36
C VAL A 200 -6.19 -0.47 -9.61
N GLU A 201 -5.50 -1.01 -10.61
CA GLU A 201 -5.49 -2.46 -10.89
C GLU A 201 -4.18 -2.90 -11.53
N LEU A 202 -3.84 -4.19 -11.34
CA LEU A 202 -2.66 -4.86 -11.90
C LEU A 202 -3.05 -6.33 -12.13
N LEU A 203 -3.30 -6.68 -13.39
CA LEU A 203 -3.89 -7.96 -13.83
C LEU A 203 -5.10 -8.41 -12.98
N GLU A 204 -4.86 -9.30 -12.02
CA GLU A 204 -5.87 -9.91 -11.15
C GLU A 204 -6.12 -9.10 -9.86
N MET A 205 -5.27 -8.13 -9.55
CA MET A 205 -5.38 -7.30 -8.34
C MET A 205 -6.19 -6.03 -8.61
N ARG A 206 -7.02 -5.60 -7.65
CA ARG A 206 -7.78 -4.34 -7.73
C ARG A 206 -7.84 -3.63 -6.39
N LEU A 207 -7.72 -2.29 -6.41
CA LEU A 207 -7.91 -1.40 -5.28
C LEU A 207 -8.98 -0.36 -5.63
N LEU A 208 -10.07 -0.34 -4.87
CA LEU A 208 -11.22 0.55 -5.05
C LEU A 208 -11.39 1.38 -3.78
N VAL A 209 -11.32 2.72 -3.88
CA VAL A 209 -11.55 3.61 -2.73
C VAL A 209 -12.79 4.47 -2.96
N PHE A 210 -13.83 4.19 -2.17
CA PHE A 210 -15.09 4.92 -2.14
C PHE A 210 -15.08 5.95 -1.01
N VAL A 211 -15.61 7.14 -1.26
CA VAL A 211 -15.77 8.20 -0.24
C VAL A 211 -17.22 8.69 -0.27
N HIS A 212 -17.78 8.97 0.91
CA HIS A 212 -19.11 9.57 1.00
C HIS A 212 -19.09 10.99 0.42
N SER A 213 -19.99 11.26 -0.54
CA SER A 213 -20.18 12.50 -1.31
C SER A 213 -20.30 13.82 -0.53
N LYS A 214 -20.40 13.78 0.80
CA LYS A 214 -20.40 14.95 1.69
C LYS A 214 -18.99 15.51 1.97
N HIS A 215 -17.94 14.76 1.60
CA HIS A 215 -16.54 15.13 1.87
C HIS A 215 -15.84 15.71 0.66
N ARG A 216 -14.82 16.54 0.91
CA ARG A 216 -13.93 17.08 -0.12
C ARG A 216 -12.68 16.21 -0.21
N VAL A 217 -12.37 15.75 -1.42
CA VAL A 217 -11.17 14.96 -1.72
C VAL A 217 -10.31 15.72 -2.74
N SER A 218 -8.99 15.68 -2.56
CA SER A 218 -8.00 16.29 -3.46
C SER A 218 -6.70 15.48 -3.47
N GLY A 219 -5.72 15.87 -4.30
CA GLY A 219 -4.37 15.31 -4.28
C GLY A 219 -4.33 13.79 -4.43
N ILE A 220 -5.14 13.24 -5.34
CA ILE A 220 -5.28 11.80 -5.59
C ILE A 220 -4.16 11.32 -6.50
N GLU A 221 -3.48 10.26 -6.08
CA GLU A 221 -2.37 9.64 -6.81
C GLU A 221 -2.54 8.12 -6.78
N LYS A 222 -2.09 7.46 -7.85
CA LYS A 222 -2.21 6.02 -8.08
C LYS A 222 -0.85 5.46 -8.47
N HIS A 223 -0.51 4.25 -8.01
CA HIS A 223 0.68 3.54 -8.44
C HIS A 223 0.49 2.02 -8.34
N SER A 224 1.25 1.26 -9.12
CA SER A 224 1.21 -0.21 -9.14
C SER A 224 2.62 -0.75 -9.33
N ILE A 225 3.10 -1.53 -8.36
CA ILE A 225 4.39 -2.23 -8.41
C ILE A 225 4.12 -3.70 -8.66
N ALA A 226 4.65 -4.26 -9.75
CA ALA A 226 4.65 -5.70 -10.00
C ALA A 226 5.86 -6.35 -9.31
N THR A 227 5.67 -7.53 -8.72
CA THR A 227 6.74 -8.28 -8.02
C THR A 227 6.73 -9.78 -8.31
N GLY A 228 6.01 -10.22 -9.34
CA GLY A 228 5.97 -11.63 -9.78
C GLY A 228 7.27 -12.12 -10.42
N LEU A 229 7.20 -13.22 -11.17
CA LEU A 229 8.37 -13.79 -11.85
C LEU A 229 8.98 -12.76 -12.82
N GLY A 230 10.30 -12.63 -12.82
CA GLY A 230 11.04 -11.60 -13.58
C GLY A 230 10.66 -10.15 -13.26
N SER A 231 9.89 -9.89 -12.20
CA SER A 231 9.17 -8.62 -11.94
C SER A 231 8.14 -8.18 -13.01
N VAL A 232 8.02 -8.93 -14.12
CA VAL A 232 7.14 -8.61 -15.26
C VAL A 232 5.80 -9.35 -15.19
N ILE A 233 5.76 -10.58 -14.66
CA ILE A 233 4.52 -11.38 -14.59
C ILE A 233 3.64 -10.90 -13.42
N GLY A 234 2.88 -9.82 -13.67
CA GLY A 234 2.17 -9.01 -12.67
C GLY A 234 0.96 -9.64 -11.94
N ASN A 235 0.98 -10.93 -11.59
CA ASN A 235 -0.05 -11.54 -10.72
C ASN A 235 0.29 -11.44 -9.21
N LYS A 236 1.40 -10.77 -8.88
CA LYS A 236 1.89 -10.42 -7.54
C LYS A 236 2.41 -8.98 -7.54
N GLY A 237 2.28 -8.31 -6.41
CA GLY A 237 2.70 -6.91 -6.26
C GLY A 237 1.93 -6.12 -5.22
N GLY A 238 1.93 -4.79 -5.40
CA GLY A 238 1.24 -3.82 -4.56
C GLY A 238 0.55 -2.72 -5.37
N LEU A 239 -0.71 -2.46 -5.06
CA LEU A 239 -1.50 -1.35 -5.58
C LEU A 239 -1.59 -0.25 -4.55
N ILE A 240 -1.22 0.98 -4.93
CA ILE A 240 -1.16 2.12 -4.01
C ILE A 240 -2.10 3.21 -4.49
N LEU A 241 -2.95 3.70 -3.59
CA LEU A 241 -3.86 4.82 -3.83
C LEU A 241 -3.75 5.79 -2.66
N LYS A 242 -3.24 6.99 -2.94
CA LYS A 242 -3.12 8.08 -1.98
C LYS A 242 -4.13 9.18 -2.31
N LEU A 243 -4.70 9.82 -1.28
CA LEU A 243 -5.60 10.96 -1.41
C LEU A 243 -5.47 11.91 -0.21
N VAL A 244 -6.01 13.12 -0.34
CA VAL A 244 -6.18 14.07 0.78
C VAL A 244 -7.67 14.27 1.03
N LEU A 245 -8.11 14.03 2.26
CA LEU A 245 -9.49 14.15 2.71
C LEU A 245 -9.60 15.35 3.66
N HIS A 246 -10.26 16.42 3.19
CA HIS A 246 -10.20 17.77 3.77
C HIS A 246 -8.77 18.33 3.86
N ASN A 247 -8.03 18.01 4.93
CA ASN A 247 -6.58 18.31 5.05
C ASN A 247 -5.75 17.09 5.50
N THR A 248 -6.38 15.92 5.67
CA THR A 248 -5.71 14.71 6.16
C THR A 248 -5.25 13.85 4.99
N SER A 249 -3.96 13.54 4.93
CA SER A 249 -3.42 12.69 3.86
C SER A 249 -3.54 11.19 4.23
N LEU A 250 -4.12 10.41 3.32
CA LEU A 250 -4.42 8.99 3.51
C LEU A 250 -3.80 8.18 2.37
N CYS A 251 -3.09 7.11 2.70
CA CYS A 251 -2.52 6.17 1.73
C CYS A 251 -3.07 4.76 1.96
N PHE A 252 -3.51 4.10 0.89
CA PHE A 252 -4.02 2.73 0.91
C PHE A 252 -3.13 1.86 0.01
N VAL A 253 -2.53 0.82 0.57
CA VAL A 253 -1.67 -0.14 -0.13
C VAL A 253 -2.35 -1.52 -0.06
N SER A 254 -2.72 -2.06 -1.22
CA SER A 254 -3.40 -3.36 -1.37
C SER A 254 -2.50 -4.33 -2.12
N CYS A 255 -2.04 -5.37 -1.45
CA CYS A 255 -1.00 -6.28 -1.93
C CYS A 255 -1.51 -7.68 -2.29
N HIS A 256 -0.70 -8.39 -3.08
CA HIS A 256 -0.75 -9.84 -3.27
C HIS A 256 0.71 -10.32 -3.31
N LEU A 257 1.23 -10.80 -2.18
CA LEU A 257 2.66 -11.12 -2.02
C LEU A 257 2.95 -12.60 -2.34
N ALA A 258 4.23 -12.94 -2.54
CA ALA A 258 4.67 -14.28 -2.93
C ALA A 258 4.06 -15.41 -2.09
N ALA A 259 3.51 -16.42 -2.78
CA ALA A 259 2.81 -17.56 -2.17
C ALA A 259 3.78 -18.62 -1.59
N HIS A 260 3.31 -19.85 -1.36
CA HIS A 260 4.09 -20.96 -0.76
C HIS A 260 4.64 -20.66 0.66
N GLN A 261 5.20 -21.66 1.35
CA GLN A 261 5.46 -21.59 2.81
C GLN A 261 6.94 -21.49 3.17
N ASP A 262 7.81 -21.97 2.29
CA ASP A 262 9.23 -22.23 2.51
C ASP A 262 10.04 -20.93 2.62
N GLN A 263 11.24 -21.01 3.20
CA GLN A 263 12.05 -19.84 3.56
C GLN A 263 12.29 -18.88 2.38
N LYS A 264 12.62 -19.40 1.18
CA LYS A 264 12.81 -18.59 -0.04
C LYS A 264 11.60 -17.70 -0.39
N PHE A 265 10.39 -18.16 -0.06
CA PHE A 265 9.17 -17.39 -0.26
C PHE A 265 8.88 -16.40 0.88
N LEU A 266 9.28 -16.71 2.11
CA LEU A 266 9.24 -15.75 3.22
C LEU A 266 10.14 -14.54 2.93
N ASP A 267 11.35 -14.80 2.43
CA ASP A 267 12.29 -13.74 2.03
C ASP A 267 11.80 -12.98 0.80
N LYS A 268 11.19 -13.67 -0.19
CA LYS A 268 10.53 -13.00 -1.32
C LYS A 268 9.38 -12.09 -0.87
N ARG A 269 8.56 -12.46 0.11
CA ARG A 269 7.52 -11.58 0.68
C ARG A 269 8.12 -10.32 1.33
N ASN A 270 9.23 -10.47 2.05
CA ASN A 270 9.95 -9.33 2.63
C ASN A 270 10.55 -8.41 1.54
N ALA A 271 11.04 -8.99 0.45
CA ALA A 271 11.52 -8.25 -0.73
C ALA A 271 10.37 -7.55 -1.47
N ASP A 272 9.22 -8.21 -1.68
CA ASP A 272 8.02 -7.60 -2.28
C ASP A 272 7.61 -6.34 -1.50
N CYS A 273 7.52 -6.43 -0.17
CA CYS A 273 7.23 -5.29 0.71
C CYS A 273 8.28 -4.18 0.58
N THR A 274 9.56 -4.53 0.41
CA THR A 274 10.64 -3.57 0.17
C THR A 274 10.39 -2.85 -1.17
N SER A 275 10.25 -3.57 -2.29
CA SER A 275 9.99 -3.00 -3.62
C SER A 275 8.74 -2.11 -3.67
N ILE A 276 7.66 -2.48 -2.98
CA ILE A 276 6.44 -1.67 -2.90
C ILE A 276 6.70 -0.36 -2.11
N LEU A 277 7.56 -0.38 -1.08
CA LEU A 277 8.03 0.82 -0.37
C LEU A 277 9.07 1.66 -1.12
N HIS A 278 9.55 1.24 -2.31
CA HIS A 278 10.34 2.11 -3.21
C HIS A 278 9.45 3.05 -4.05
N ALA A 279 8.14 2.81 -4.14
CA ALA A 279 7.24 3.54 -5.03
C ALA A 279 7.27 5.07 -4.83
N SER A 280 7.62 5.79 -5.89
CA SER A 280 7.71 7.25 -5.89
C SER A 280 6.33 7.89 -5.96
N LEU A 281 5.92 8.50 -4.85
CA LEU A 281 4.58 9.06 -4.64
C LEU A 281 4.66 10.36 -3.82
N GLY A 282 3.56 11.11 -3.84
CA GLY A 282 3.40 12.36 -3.13
C GLY A 282 4.13 13.53 -3.78
N LEU A 283 4.11 14.67 -3.08
CA LEU A 283 4.86 15.87 -3.48
C LEU A 283 6.37 15.60 -3.39
N HIS A 284 6.77 14.90 -2.34
CA HIS A 284 8.17 14.54 -2.09
C HIS A 284 8.49 13.18 -2.71
N LYS A 285 8.61 13.12 -4.04
CA LYS A 285 8.91 11.91 -4.83
C LYS A 285 10.12 11.08 -4.36
N HIS A 286 11.03 11.67 -3.59
CA HIS A 286 12.22 11.03 -3.04
C HIS A 286 11.99 10.37 -1.66
N LEU A 287 10.92 10.75 -0.94
CA LEU A 287 10.58 10.20 0.38
C LEU A 287 9.73 8.93 0.26
N GLN A 288 9.98 7.98 1.16
CA GLN A 288 9.17 6.76 1.29
C GLN A 288 7.74 7.10 1.73
N MET A 289 6.74 6.43 1.15
CA MET A 289 5.32 6.80 1.27
C MET A 289 4.84 6.90 2.73
N ASP A 290 5.32 6.00 3.59
CA ASP A 290 4.92 5.85 4.98
C ASP A 290 5.69 6.76 5.94
N HIS A 291 6.52 7.65 5.39
CA HIS A 291 7.17 8.76 6.07
C HIS A 291 6.63 10.14 5.67
N GLN A 292 5.70 10.22 4.69
CA GLN A 292 5.16 11.48 4.17
C GLN A 292 3.62 11.64 4.20
N PHE A 293 2.85 10.63 4.61
CA PHE A 293 1.38 10.72 4.72
C PHE A 293 0.88 10.44 6.15
N ASP A 294 -0.10 11.23 6.62
CA ASP A 294 -0.61 11.28 7.99
C ASP A 294 -0.96 9.89 8.53
N HIS A 295 -1.66 9.09 7.71
CA HIS A 295 -2.06 7.72 7.99
C HIS A 295 -1.94 6.85 6.73
N CYS A 296 -1.23 5.73 6.85
CA CYS A 296 -1.09 4.72 5.81
C CYS A 296 -1.73 3.40 6.27
N PHE A 297 -2.37 2.69 5.34
CA PHE A 297 -2.99 1.38 5.57
C PHE A 297 -2.40 0.37 4.58
N TRP A 298 -1.89 -0.76 5.08
CA TRP A 298 -1.27 -1.80 4.27
C TRP A 298 -2.02 -3.11 4.47
N PHE A 299 -2.61 -3.62 3.41
CA PHE A 299 -3.54 -4.75 3.47
C PHE A 299 -3.44 -5.59 2.20
N GLY A 300 -4.08 -6.75 2.19
CA GLY A 300 -4.03 -7.64 1.05
C GLY A 300 -4.00 -9.10 1.45
N ASP A 301 -3.82 -9.95 0.45
CA ASP A 301 -3.25 -11.28 0.66
C ASP A 301 -1.73 -11.13 0.79
N LEU A 302 -1.25 -11.07 2.03
CA LEU A 302 0.17 -10.96 2.33
C LEU A 302 0.87 -12.32 2.33
N ASN A 303 0.13 -13.43 2.16
CA ASN A 303 0.60 -14.81 2.05
C ASN A 303 1.53 -15.38 3.15
N TYR A 304 1.87 -14.62 4.20
CA TYR A 304 2.59 -15.10 5.37
C TYR A 304 1.84 -16.23 6.10
N ARG A 305 2.59 -17.15 6.73
CA ARG A 305 2.06 -18.43 7.26
C ARG A 305 2.23 -18.57 8.77
N VAL A 306 1.51 -19.52 9.35
CA VAL A 306 1.73 -19.96 10.74
C VAL A 306 2.82 -21.03 10.76
N ASP A 307 3.86 -20.80 11.58
CA ASP A 307 4.93 -21.75 11.87
C ASP A 307 5.09 -21.90 13.39
N LEU A 308 4.76 -23.08 13.91
CA LEU A 308 4.81 -23.35 15.35
C LEU A 308 6.23 -23.45 15.91
N ASN A 309 7.24 -23.46 15.05
CA ASN A 309 8.64 -23.48 15.48
C ASN A 309 9.11 -22.14 16.07
N TYR A 310 8.39 -21.03 15.86
CA TYR A 310 8.71 -19.75 16.52
C TYR A 310 8.57 -19.80 18.04
N THR A 311 7.59 -20.52 18.58
CA THR A 311 7.38 -20.67 20.04
C THR A 311 7.62 -22.07 20.58
N GLN A 312 7.60 -23.09 19.71
CA GLN A 312 7.85 -24.48 20.06
C GLN A 312 8.73 -25.14 18.98
N PRO A 313 10.04 -24.83 18.92
CA PRO A 313 10.96 -25.48 17.99
C PRO A 313 10.99 -26.99 18.24
N LYS A 314 10.54 -27.78 17.26
CA LYS A 314 10.73 -29.24 17.22
C LYS A 314 10.71 -29.69 15.76
N ASN A 315 11.42 -30.76 15.42
CA ASN A 315 11.35 -31.34 14.09
C ASN A 315 9.94 -31.93 13.88
N ARG A 316 9.09 -31.19 13.16
CA ARG A 316 7.75 -31.62 12.71
C ARG A 316 7.85 -32.04 11.25
N THR A 317 7.19 -33.14 10.91
CA THR A 317 6.71 -33.35 9.54
C THR A 317 5.64 -32.30 9.18
N HIS A 318 5.38 -32.10 7.89
CA HIS A 318 4.34 -31.19 7.43
C HIS A 318 2.96 -31.55 8.00
N ASP A 319 2.62 -32.85 8.04
CA ASP A 319 1.31 -33.32 8.51
C ASP A 319 1.15 -33.19 10.03
N GLU A 320 2.22 -33.38 10.83
CA GLU A 320 2.20 -33.07 12.26
C GLU A 320 1.99 -31.56 12.52
N HIS A 321 2.62 -30.70 11.72
CA HIS A 321 2.42 -29.24 11.82
C HIS A 321 1.00 -28.83 11.43
N VAL A 322 0.46 -29.40 10.34
CA VAL A 322 -0.94 -29.23 9.96
C VAL A 322 -1.88 -29.76 11.06
N HIS A 323 -1.57 -30.88 11.72
CA HIS A 323 -2.35 -31.40 12.84
C HIS A 323 -2.31 -30.47 14.05
N ASP A 324 -1.13 -30.10 14.54
CA ASP A 324 -0.91 -29.22 15.69
C ASP A 324 -1.67 -27.89 15.49
N VAL A 325 -1.51 -27.25 14.31
CA VAL A 325 -2.22 -26.00 13.98
C VAL A 325 -3.73 -26.20 13.90
N ARG A 326 -4.22 -27.27 13.26
CA ARG A 326 -5.67 -27.58 13.23
C ARG A 326 -6.23 -27.85 14.63
N ALA A 327 -5.44 -28.41 15.55
CA ALA A 327 -5.84 -28.59 16.95
C ALA A 327 -5.99 -27.25 17.69
N LEU A 328 -5.04 -26.33 17.52
CA LEU A 328 -5.12 -24.97 18.06
C LEU A 328 -6.32 -24.18 17.49
N VAL A 329 -6.64 -24.37 16.21
CA VAL A 329 -7.84 -23.77 15.57
C VAL A 329 -9.13 -24.33 16.17
N ARG A 330 -9.26 -25.66 16.32
CA ARG A 330 -10.42 -26.29 17.01
C ARG A 330 -10.57 -25.78 18.45
N ALA A 331 -9.46 -25.61 19.16
CA ALA A 331 -9.42 -25.07 20.52
C ALA A 331 -9.50 -23.53 20.61
N LYS A 332 -9.74 -22.83 19.49
CA LYS A 332 -9.86 -21.36 19.36
C LYS A 332 -8.69 -20.57 19.97
N LYS A 333 -7.47 -21.12 19.90
CA LYS A 333 -6.25 -20.54 20.50
C LYS A 333 -5.63 -19.46 19.61
N TRP A 334 -6.41 -18.45 19.23
CA TRP A 334 -6.00 -17.40 18.28
C TRP A 334 -4.71 -16.69 18.71
N THR A 335 -4.56 -16.35 19.99
CA THR A 335 -3.34 -15.72 20.53
C THR A 335 -2.09 -16.57 20.32
N VAL A 336 -2.18 -17.89 20.48
CA VAL A 336 -1.06 -18.81 20.24
C VAL A 336 -0.72 -18.86 18.76
N LEU A 337 -1.73 -18.84 17.88
CA LEU A 337 -1.52 -18.82 16.43
C LEU A 337 -0.91 -17.50 15.93
N ASN A 338 -1.23 -16.36 16.57
CA ASN A 338 -0.58 -15.07 16.25
C ASN A 338 0.87 -15.05 16.72
N ALA A 339 1.19 -15.55 17.92
CA ALA A 339 2.57 -15.67 18.40
C ALA A 339 3.46 -16.59 17.54
N ASN A 340 2.89 -17.32 16.57
CA ASN A 340 3.55 -18.19 15.61
C ASN A 340 3.34 -17.74 14.15
N ASP A 341 2.92 -16.49 13.94
CA ASP A 341 2.68 -15.92 12.61
C ASP A 341 3.95 -15.31 12.01
N GLN A 342 4.34 -15.75 10.81
CA GLN A 342 5.56 -15.29 10.15
C GLN A 342 5.62 -13.75 10.02
N LEU A 343 4.51 -13.07 9.70
CA LEU A 343 4.50 -11.61 9.50
C LEU A 343 4.78 -10.86 10.80
N GLN A 344 4.17 -11.28 11.92
CA GLN A 344 4.48 -10.72 13.23
C GLN A 344 5.98 -10.82 13.52
N HIS A 345 6.57 -12.00 13.32
CA HIS A 345 8.01 -12.20 13.51
C HIS A 345 8.88 -11.40 12.53
N GLN A 346 8.48 -11.18 11.27
CA GLN A 346 9.27 -10.35 10.35
C GLN A 346 9.27 -8.86 10.73
N ILE A 347 8.19 -8.35 11.33
CA ILE A 347 8.10 -6.96 11.81
C ILE A 347 8.86 -6.81 13.13
N GLU A 348 8.67 -7.74 14.08
CA GLU A 348 9.36 -7.73 15.38
C GLU A 348 10.88 -7.97 15.24
N GLN A 349 11.32 -8.70 14.21
CA GLN A 349 12.74 -8.86 13.86
C GLN A 349 13.25 -7.75 12.91
N HIS A 350 12.48 -6.68 12.69
CA HIS A 350 12.84 -5.51 11.86
C HIS A 350 13.19 -5.83 10.39
N LYS A 351 12.80 -7.01 9.88
CA LYS A 351 13.11 -7.50 8.52
C LYS A 351 12.23 -6.89 7.43
N THR A 352 11.05 -6.39 7.78
CA THR A 352 10.15 -5.67 6.88
C THR A 352 9.17 -4.76 7.66
N LEU A 353 8.52 -3.84 6.95
CA LEU A 353 7.46 -2.96 7.47
C LEU A 353 7.77 -2.31 8.85
N PHE A 354 9.00 -1.86 9.06
CA PHE A 354 9.42 -1.24 10.32
C PHE A 354 8.54 -0.04 10.72
N GLY A 355 8.07 -0.06 11.97
CA GLY A 355 7.18 0.95 12.54
C GLY A 355 5.72 0.86 12.09
N TRP A 356 5.30 -0.19 11.38
CA TRP A 356 3.89 -0.48 11.09
C TRP A 356 3.26 -1.30 12.21
N GLU A 357 1.99 -1.03 12.51
CA GLU A 357 1.23 -1.75 13.53
C GLU A 357 0.38 -2.87 12.92
N LEU A 358 0.67 -4.10 13.36
CA LEU A 358 -0.06 -5.31 13.04
C LEU A 358 -1.06 -5.63 14.15
N PRO A 359 -2.38 -5.44 13.96
CA PRO A 359 -3.38 -5.86 14.93
C PRO A 359 -3.49 -7.40 14.98
N PRO A 360 -3.69 -8.00 16.17
CA PRO A 360 -3.81 -9.44 16.30
C PRO A 360 -5.11 -9.94 15.63
N ALA A 361 -4.99 -11.01 14.84
CA ALA A 361 -6.12 -11.71 14.23
C ALA A 361 -6.78 -12.61 15.28
N LEU A 362 -7.75 -12.08 16.03
CA LEU A 362 -8.47 -12.78 17.10
C LEU A 362 -9.69 -13.58 16.58
N PHE A 363 -9.55 -14.15 15.39
CA PHE A 363 -10.55 -14.88 14.63
C PHE A 363 -9.89 -16.10 13.93
N PRO A 364 -10.64 -17.04 13.32
CA PRO A 364 -10.03 -18.23 12.72
C PRO A 364 -9.18 -17.90 11.46
N PRO A 365 -8.04 -18.56 11.23
CA PRO A 365 -7.19 -18.35 10.05
C PRO A 365 -7.96 -18.31 8.72
N THR A 366 -7.63 -17.37 7.84
CA THR A 366 -8.43 -17.05 6.65
C THR A 366 -8.24 -18.05 5.51
N PHE A 367 -7.10 -18.74 5.50
CA PHE A 367 -6.65 -19.66 4.44
C PHE A 367 -6.11 -20.98 5.04
N LYS A 368 -6.12 -22.14 4.36
CA LYS A 368 -6.84 -22.46 3.12
C LYS A 368 -8.16 -23.16 3.47
N ARG A 369 -9.29 -22.49 3.25
CA ARG A 369 -10.62 -23.03 3.51
C ARG A 369 -11.07 -23.98 2.40
N VAL A 370 -12.11 -24.77 2.68
CA VAL A 370 -12.85 -25.50 1.64
C VAL A 370 -13.94 -24.59 1.10
N ARG A 371 -13.97 -24.35 -0.22
CA ARG A 371 -15.02 -23.54 -0.87
C ARG A 371 -16.42 -24.10 -0.58
N ALA A 372 -17.41 -23.22 -0.55
CA ALA A 372 -18.79 -23.45 -0.08
C ALA A 372 -18.95 -23.81 1.42
N THR A 373 -17.88 -23.93 2.21
CA THR A 373 -17.96 -24.18 3.66
C THR A 373 -17.71 -22.92 4.51
N THR A 374 -18.26 -22.91 5.72
CA THR A 374 -18.05 -21.82 6.70
C THR A 374 -16.77 -21.99 7.51
N ASP A 375 -16.44 -23.22 7.89
CA ASP A 375 -15.49 -23.56 8.97
C ASP A 375 -14.39 -24.55 8.56
N GLN A 376 -14.54 -25.27 7.46
CA GLN A 376 -13.59 -26.34 7.08
C GLN A 376 -12.32 -25.81 6.42
N TYR A 377 -11.21 -26.50 6.70
CA TYR A 377 -9.89 -26.25 6.12
C TYR A 377 -9.45 -27.45 5.26
N ASN A 378 -8.77 -27.16 4.14
CA ASN A 378 -8.11 -28.19 3.33
C ASN A 378 -7.12 -29.01 4.20
N PRO A 379 -7.08 -30.35 4.07
CA PRO A 379 -6.28 -31.21 4.97
C PRO A 379 -4.77 -31.18 4.69
N GLN A 380 -4.33 -30.76 3.51
CA GLN A 380 -2.92 -30.74 3.08
C GLN A 380 -2.23 -29.39 3.36
N ARG A 381 -2.93 -28.40 3.93
CA ARG A 381 -2.43 -27.01 4.06
C ARG A 381 -2.59 -26.47 5.46
N VAL A 382 -1.51 -25.89 5.99
CA VAL A 382 -1.47 -25.26 7.32
C VAL A 382 -2.43 -24.05 7.38
N PRO A 383 -3.41 -24.02 8.29
CA PRO A 383 -4.25 -22.85 8.54
C PRO A 383 -3.42 -21.60 8.84
N SER A 384 -3.56 -20.54 8.03
CA SER A 384 -2.70 -19.35 8.04
C SER A 384 -3.48 -18.04 7.93
N TYR A 385 -2.93 -16.96 8.48
CA TYR A 385 -3.47 -15.60 8.40
C TYR A 385 -2.87 -14.85 7.19
N CYS A 386 -3.17 -15.31 5.99
CA CYS A 386 -2.68 -14.70 4.75
C CYS A 386 -3.27 -13.29 4.54
N ASP A 387 -4.56 -13.11 4.81
CA ASP A 387 -5.29 -11.87 4.59
C ASP A 387 -5.18 -10.94 5.81
N ARG A 388 -4.60 -9.74 5.65
CA ARG A 388 -4.27 -8.84 6.78
C ARG A 388 -4.61 -7.37 6.50
N VAL A 389 -4.66 -6.58 7.58
CA VAL A 389 -4.68 -5.11 7.56
C VAL A 389 -3.74 -4.59 8.66
N LEU A 390 -2.75 -3.78 8.26
CA LEU A 390 -1.80 -3.06 9.10
C LEU A 390 -1.99 -1.55 8.89
N TYR A 391 -1.47 -0.75 9.80
CA TYR A 391 -1.52 0.71 9.69
C TYR A 391 -0.28 1.37 10.30
N LYS A 392 0.13 2.51 9.74
CA LYS A 392 1.19 3.39 10.24
C LYS A 392 0.68 4.82 10.24
N SER A 393 1.18 5.66 11.13
CA SER A 393 0.80 7.08 11.22
C SER A 393 2.04 7.91 11.46
N LEU A 394 2.06 9.17 11.01
CA LEU A 394 3.18 10.06 11.32
C LEU A 394 3.32 10.24 12.84
N PRO A 395 4.54 10.48 13.37
CA PRO A 395 4.78 10.70 14.79
C PRO A 395 3.81 11.73 15.39
N GLY A 396 3.26 11.45 16.57
CA GLY A 396 2.26 12.29 17.22
C GLY A 396 0.82 12.15 16.67
N LEU A 397 0.62 11.74 15.41
CA LEU A 397 -0.72 11.54 14.85
C LEU A 397 -1.34 10.18 15.20
N ARG A 398 -0.57 9.23 15.75
CA ARG A 398 -1.05 7.88 16.09
C ARG A 398 -2.28 7.86 17.01
N SER A 399 -2.44 8.83 17.91
CA SER A 399 -3.62 8.96 18.77
C SER A 399 -4.89 9.39 18.02
N SER A 400 -4.75 10.01 16.84
CA SER A 400 -5.86 10.41 15.96
C SER A 400 -6.50 9.23 15.23
N LEU A 401 -5.82 8.10 15.09
CA LEU A 401 -6.31 6.89 14.44
C LEU A 401 -6.54 5.78 15.46
N LYS A 402 -7.79 5.33 15.62
CA LYS A 402 -8.17 4.24 16.52
C LYS A 402 -8.81 3.10 15.73
N LEU A 403 -8.18 1.93 15.74
CA LEU A 403 -8.83 0.68 15.34
C LEU A 403 -10.03 0.41 16.28
N LEU A 404 -11.19 0.13 15.70
CA LEU A 404 -12.43 -0.20 16.39
C LEU A 404 -12.71 -1.71 16.38
N GLU A 405 -12.39 -2.37 15.26
CA GLU A 405 -12.74 -3.76 14.97
C GLU A 405 -11.79 -4.30 13.88
N PHE A 406 -11.36 -5.55 14.00
CA PHE A 406 -10.68 -6.31 12.94
C PHE A 406 -11.21 -7.75 12.95
N GLN A 407 -11.80 -8.22 11.85
CA GLN A 407 -12.50 -9.50 11.78
C GLN A 407 -12.45 -10.17 10.39
N SER A 408 -12.55 -11.50 10.37
CA SER A 408 -12.87 -12.31 9.18
C SER A 408 -14.39 -12.44 8.99
N VAL A 409 -14.82 -12.62 7.74
CA VAL A 409 -16.24 -12.75 7.37
C VAL A 409 -16.54 -14.20 6.98
N ASP A 410 -16.71 -15.07 7.99
CA ASP A 410 -16.89 -16.52 7.79
C ASP A 410 -18.19 -16.89 7.05
N SER A 411 -19.20 -16.00 7.00
CA SER A 411 -20.45 -16.17 6.24
C SER A 411 -20.25 -16.22 4.72
N ILE A 412 -19.12 -15.71 4.22
CA ILE A 412 -18.77 -15.73 2.79
C ILE A 412 -17.84 -16.93 2.52
N SER A 413 -18.19 -17.76 1.54
CA SER A 413 -17.53 -19.06 1.28
C SER A 413 -17.24 -19.37 -0.20
N THR A 414 -17.39 -18.39 -1.11
CA THR A 414 -17.13 -18.60 -2.54
C THR A 414 -15.63 -18.79 -2.88
N SER A 415 -14.75 -18.28 -2.03
CA SER A 415 -13.29 -18.42 -2.11
C SER A 415 -12.77 -19.34 -0.99
N ASP A 416 -11.59 -19.91 -1.21
CA ASP A 416 -10.78 -20.62 -0.21
C ASP A 416 -10.00 -19.67 0.72
N HIS A 417 -10.12 -18.36 0.51
CA HIS A 417 -9.86 -17.31 1.50
C HIS A 417 -11.16 -16.72 2.06
N LYS A 418 -11.17 -16.44 3.37
CA LYS A 418 -12.22 -15.62 3.99
C LYS A 418 -11.92 -14.12 3.84
N PRO A 419 -12.89 -13.28 3.46
CA PRO A 419 -12.72 -11.82 3.45
C PRO A 419 -12.35 -11.32 4.84
N VAL A 420 -11.52 -10.28 4.92
CA VAL A 420 -11.19 -9.56 6.16
C VAL A 420 -11.60 -8.10 6.07
N ARG A 421 -11.93 -7.52 7.23
CA ARG A 421 -12.26 -6.10 7.37
C ARG A 421 -11.70 -5.54 8.68
N ALA A 422 -11.11 -4.36 8.61
CA ALA A 422 -10.72 -3.54 9.74
C ALA A 422 -11.47 -2.20 9.67
N SER A 423 -12.04 -1.75 10.79
CA SER A 423 -12.73 -0.46 10.85
C SER A 423 -12.07 0.48 11.87
N PHE A 424 -12.01 1.76 11.52
CA PHE A 424 -11.25 2.77 12.26
C PHE A 424 -12.10 4.01 12.54
N GLN A 425 -11.82 4.67 13.66
CA GLN A 425 -12.15 6.06 13.93
C GLN A 425 -10.92 6.92 13.62
N LEU A 426 -11.10 8.00 12.88
CA LEU A 426 -10.04 8.95 12.53
C LEU A 426 -10.43 10.37 12.94
N MET A 427 -9.52 11.08 13.59
CA MET A 427 -9.60 12.53 13.83
C MET A 427 -8.84 13.26 12.72
N THR A 428 -9.50 14.18 12.02
CA THR A 428 -8.88 14.92 10.91
C THR A 428 -7.83 15.91 11.40
N THR A 429 -6.63 15.80 10.86
CA THR A 429 -5.58 16.83 10.80
C THR A 429 -6.18 18.22 10.53
N PRO A 430 -6.00 19.20 11.43
CA PRO A 430 -6.38 20.58 11.17
C PRO A 430 -5.50 21.20 10.08
N ARG A 431 -6.01 22.21 9.37
CA ARG A 431 -5.18 23.01 8.46
C ARG A 431 -4.15 23.82 9.26
N ILE A 432 -2.92 23.87 8.77
CA ILE A 432 -1.86 24.76 9.26
C ILE A 432 -1.98 26.13 8.56
N THR A 433 -1.83 27.22 9.33
CA THR A 433 -1.70 28.57 8.78
C THR A 433 -0.27 28.79 8.28
N VAL A 434 -0.11 29.21 7.02
CA VAL A 434 1.19 29.45 6.38
C VAL A 434 1.24 30.89 5.86
N THR A 435 2.17 31.68 6.40
CA THR A 435 2.36 33.08 6.05
C THR A 435 2.95 33.20 4.63
N PRO A 436 2.50 34.16 3.79
CA PRO A 436 3.00 34.34 2.43
C PRO A 436 4.51 34.59 2.36
N MET A 437 5.10 34.24 1.22
CA MET A 437 6.50 34.58 0.91
C MET A 437 6.67 36.10 0.95
N GLY A 438 7.78 36.59 1.51
CA GLY A 438 8.04 38.04 1.66
C GLY A 438 7.23 38.78 2.72
N ALA A 439 6.17 38.20 3.28
CA ALA A 439 5.40 38.80 4.38
C ALA A 439 5.97 38.48 5.78
N LEU A 440 6.77 37.41 5.87
CA LEU A 440 7.35 36.90 7.10
C LEU A 440 8.56 37.75 7.51
N ARG A 441 8.44 38.56 8.58
CA ARG A 441 9.52 39.44 9.07
C ARG A 441 10.48 38.77 10.04
N ASP A 442 10.00 37.80 10.81
CA ASP A 442 10.81 37.02 11.73
C ASP A 442 10.28 35.56 11.73
N PRO A 443 11.03 34.57 11.23
CA PRO A 443 10.54 33.20 11.14
C PRO A 443 10.58 32.47 12.48
N THR A 444 9.69 31.50 12.68
CA THR A 444 9.95 30.42 13.65
C THR A 444 11.20 29.67 13.20
N THR A 445 12.24 29.58 14.03
CA THR A 445 13.46 28.82 13.72
C THR A 445 13.40 27.42 14.31
N VAL A 446 14.04 26.46 13.62
CA VAL A 446 14.39 25.14 14.15
C VAL A 446 15.89 24.97 14.02
N GLU A 447 16.54 24.78 15.15
CA GLU A 447 17.99 24.74 15.32
C GLU A 447 18.41 23.35 15.80
N PHE A 448 19.55 22.86 15.30
CA PHE A 448 20.16 21.61 15.72
C PHE A 448 21.53 21.87 16.35
N ARG A 449 21.93 21.00 17.28
CA ARG A 449 23.30 20.87 17.79
C ARG A 449 23.62 19.40 17.99
N ASP A 450 24.91 19.08 17.97
CA ASP A 450 25.44 17.72 18.20
C ASP A 450 24.82 16.65 17.27
N LEU A 451 24.49 17.03 16.02
CA LEU A 451 23.93 16.11 15.03
C LEU A 451 24.98 15.08 14.63
N GLN A 452 24.63 13.81 14.81
CA GLN A 452 25.45 12.66 14.47
C GLN A 452 24.56 11.51 13.96
N ALA A 453 25.08 10.72 13.04
CA ALA A 453 24.52 9.41 12.71
C ALA A 453 25.54 8.30 13.00
N LYS A 454 25.07 7.06 12.99
CA LYS A 454 25.87 5.83 13.15
C LYS A 454 25.24 4.70 12.35
N ASP A 455 26.06 3.70 12.05
CA ASP A 455 25.63 2.41 11.48
C ASP A 455 24.84 2.58 10.18
N LEU A 456 25.18 3.63 9.43
CA LEU A 456 24.64 3.88 8.08
C LEU A 456 25.06 2.74 7.14
N LEU A 457 24.31 2.56 6.06
CA LEU A 457 24.71 1.66 5.00
C LEU A 457 25.91 2.25 4.25
N GLY A 458 26.89 1.41 3.91
CA GLY A 458 27.87 1.76 2.89
C GLY A 458 27.26 1.54 1.50
N MET A 459 27.46 2.52 0.63
CA MET A 459 26.96 2.51 -0.75
C MET A 459 28.10 2.65 -1.77
N ASP A 460 29.22 3.28 -1.37
CA ASP A 460 30.45 3.34 -2.16
C ASP A 460 31.02 1.94 -2.44
N MET A 461 31.82 1.84 -3.51
CA MET A 461 32.72 0.70 -3.75
C MET A 461 33.73 0.47 -2.59
N THR A 462 33.94 1.45 -1.71
CA THR A 462 34.80 1.35 -0.52
C THR A 462 34.11 0.64 0.66
N GLY A 463 32.79 0.43 0.59
CA GLY A 463 31.97 0.02 1.74
C GLY A 463 31.68 1.15 2.73
N LEU A 464 31.99 2.41 2.36
CA LEU A 464 31.64 3.62 3.09
C LEU A 464 30.56 4.41 2.33
N SER A 465 30.39 5.67 2.70
CA SER A 465 29.52 6.67 2.07
C SER A 465 30.10 8.06 2.37
N ASP A 466 29.60 9.09 1.68
CA ASP A 466 29.82 10.51 1.89
C ASP A 466 28.49 11.20 2.36
N PRO A 467 28.01 11.02 3.62
CA PRO A 467 26.63 11.36 3.96
C PRO A 467 26.37 12.86 4.12
N TYR A 468 25.16 13.28 3.69
CA TYR A 468 24.55 14.57 4.03
C TYR A 468 23.07 14.43 4.38
N VAL A 469 22.48 15.43 5.05
CA VAL A 469 21.06 15.45 5.43
C VAL A 469 20.31 16.57 4.73
N LYS A 470 19.20 16.23 4.07
CA LYS A 470 18.31 17.15 3.36
C LYS A 470 16.98 17.30 4.09
N PHE A 471 16.59 18.54 4.39
CA PHE A 471 15.45 18.83 5.25
C PHE A 471 14.18 19.17 4.47
N TYR A 472 13.08 18.48 4.78
CA TYR A 472 11.74 18.74 4.25
C TYR A 472 10.74 18.93 5.41
N SER A 473 9.58 19.54 5.14
CA SER A 473 8.46 19.52 6.09
C SER A 473 7.22 18.81 5.52
N LEU A 474 6.35 18.40 6.42
CA LEU A 474 4.97 18.02 6.14
C LEU A 474 4.05 18.95 6.94
N PRO A 475 3.14 19.69 6.28
CA PRO A 475 3.04 19.87 4.83
C PRO A 475 4.27 20.60 4.24
N GLU A 476 4.54 20.36 2.96
CA GLU A 476 5.74 20.87 2.26
C GLU A 476 5.93 22.38 2.40
N CYS A 477 4.88 23.16 2.19
CA CYS A 477 4.96 24.61 2.04
C CYS A 477 5.34 25.40 3.31
N VAL A 478 5.61 24.73 4.44
CA VAL A 478 5.93 25.33 5.74
C VAL A 478 7.42 25.64 5.87
N LEU A 479 8.30 24.70 5.57
CA LEU A 479 9.75 24.93 5.59
C LEU A 479 10.15 25.86 4.44
N GLN A 480 10.98 26.86 4.74
CA GLN A 480 11.56 27.70 3.71
C GLN A 480 12.65 26.94 2.96
N ARG A 481 12.64 27.10 1.65
CA ARG A 481 13.74 26.75 0.76
C ARG A 481 14.78 27.88 0.78
N ASP A 482 16.02 27.57 0.39
CA ASP A 482 17.10 28.55 0.32
C ASP A 482 16.96 29.50 -0.89
N SER A 483 17.94 30.40 -1.07
CA SER A 483 17.97 31.40 -2.15
C SER A 483 18.07 30.81 -3.57
N SER A 484 18.48 29.55 -3.72
CA SER A 484 18.43 28.83 -5.01
C SER A 484 17.06 28.19 -5.27
N GLY A 485 16.17 28.18 -4.27
CA GLY A 485 14.92 27.42 -4.31
C GLY A 485 15.08 25.95 -3.94
N SER A 486 16.22 25.56 -3.36
CA SER A 486 16.52 24.20 -2.91
C SER A 486 16.12 23.95 -1.46
N HIS A 487 15.97 22.68 -1.09
CA HIS A 487 15.73 22.29 0.30
C HIS A 487 17.03 22.39 1.10
N PRO A 488 17.02 22.98 2.32
CA PRO A 488 18.22 23.11 3.14
C PRO A 488 18.93 21.77 3.34
N THR A 489 20.26 21.78 3.28
CA THR A 489 21.13 20.62 3.51
C THR A 489 22.19 20.92 4.55
N THR A 490 22.69 19.88 5.23
CA THR A 490 23.99 19.95 5.91
C THR A 490 25.13 20.00 4.88
N ALA A 491 26.35 20.28 5.36
CA ALA A 491 27.55 19.86 4.61
C ALA A 491 27.61 18.33 4.47
N THR A 492 28.34 17.86 3.45
CA THR A 492 28.72 16.45 3.27
C THR A 492 29.87 16.10 4.22
N ILE A 493 29.86 14.90 4.82
CA ILE A 493 30.98 14.37 5.60
C ILE A 493 31.55 13.17 4.86
N MET A 494 32.78 13.29 4.35
CA MET A 494 33.35 12.27 3.46
C MET A 494 33.70 10.97 4.20
N ASN A 495 33.48 9.84 3.52
CA ASN A 495 34.03 8.51 3.77
C ASN A 495 33.76 8.01 5.21
N THR A 496 32.49 7.97 5.60
CA THR A 496 32.08 7.52 6.94
C THR A 496 30.66 6.96 7.04
N LEU A 497 30.50 5.91 7.84
CA LEU A 497 29.19 5.37 8.26
C LEU A 497 28.71 5.96 9.61
N ALA A 498 29.50 6.86 10.21
CA ALA A 498 29.20 7.50 11.49
C ALA A 498 29.46 9.03 11.48
N PRO A 499 28.82 9.78 10.55
CA PRO A 499 29.06 11.20 10.34
C PRO A 499 28.67 12.04 11.57
N ARG A 500 29.40 13.15 11.74
CA ARG A 500 29.24 14.13 12.81
C ARG A 500 29.33 15.51 12.20
N TRP A 501 28.30 16.33 12.37
CA TRP A 501 28.26 17.69 11.83
C TRP A 501 28.53 18.70 12.94
N THR A 502 29.43 19.65 12.71
CA THR A 502 29.58 20.82 13.59
C THR A 502 28.37 21.75 13.45
N ASN A 503 28.16 22.67 14.40
CA ASN A 503 26.98 23.55 14.36
C ASN A 503 26.95 24.45 13.12
N GLU A 504 28.12 24.73 12.55
CA GLU A 504 28.35 25.55 11.36
C GLU A 504 28.06 24.76 10.07
N GLN A 505 28.09 23.43 10.14
CA GLN A 505 27.75 22.52 9.04
C GLN A 505 26.25 22.17 8.97
N ILE A 506 25.42 22.70 9.88
CA ILE A 506 23.98 22.40 9.97
C ILE A 506 23.18 23.69 9.76
N PRO A 507 22.24 23.76 8.79
CA PRO A 507 21.47 24.98 8.55
C PRO A 507 20.46 25.25 9.67
N VAL A 508 20.30 26.52 10.04
CA VAL A 508 19.16 26.98 10.85
C VAL A 508 17.92 27.00 9.95
N LEU A 509 16.97 26.12 10.23
CA LEU A 509 15.76 25.98 9.42
C LEU A 509 14.75 27.07 9.78
N SER A 510 14.12 27.68 8.78
CA SER A 510 13.10 28.72 8.98
C SER A 510 11.73 28.23 8.53
N LEU A 511 10.73 28.30 9.41
CA LEU A 511 9.34 27.91 9.13
C LEU A 511 8.47 29.14 8.83
N ARG A 512 7.45 28.94 7.99
CA ARG A 512 6.46 29.94 7.57
C ARG A 512 5.17 29.92 8.41
N CYS A 513 5.19 29.29 9.57
CA CYS A 513 4.10 29.30 10.54
C CYS A 513 4.60 29.86 11.88
N GLU A 514 3.84 30.79 12.46
CA GLU A 514 4.31 31.65 13.57
C GLU A 514 3.58 31.37 14.90
N THR A 515 2.58 30.47 14.90
CA THR A 515 1.79 30.12 16.10
C THR A 515 2.21 28.76 16.67
N ASP A 516 2.22 28.64 18.01
CA ASP A 516 2.45 27.36 18.73
C ASP A 516 1.53 26.25 18.22
N VAL A 517 0.25 26.58 18.01
CA VAL A 517 -0.80 25.67 17.57
C VAL A 517 -0.59 25.15 16.14
N ASP A 518 0.06 25.93 15.27
CA ASP A 518 0.42 25.51 13.91
C ASP A 518 1.77 24.77 13.88
N VAL A 519 2.80 25.29 14.57
CA VAL A 519 4.14 24.70 14.60
C VAL A 519 4.13 23.28 15.17
N LYS A 520 3.33 23.01 16.22
CA LYS A 520 3.17 21.65 16.80
C LYS A 520 2.63 20.61 15.81
N ARG A 521 1.93 21.03 14.76
CA ARG A 521 1.36 20.14 13.73
C ARG A 521 2.33 19.86 12.58
N VAL A 522 3.48 20.55 12.53
CA VAL A 522 4.49 20.35 11.50
C VAL A 522 5.29 19.09 11.82
N HIS A 523 5.48 18.24 10.82
CA HIS A 523 6.54 17.24 10.84
C HIS A 523 7.74 17.75 10.06
N LEU A 524 8.92 17.55 10.63
CA LEU A 524 10.19 17.77 9.97
C LEU A 524 10.74 16.41 9.53
N VAL A 525 11.15 16.31 8.27
CA VAL A 525 11.74 15.10 7.69
C VAL A 525 13.20 15.34 7.40
N LEU A 526 14.04 14.45 7.93
CA LEU A 526 15.47 14.36 7.65
C LEU A 526 15.65 13.21 6.65
N LEU A 527 15.99 13.53 5.42
CA LEU A 527 16.40 12.55 4.41
C LEU A 527 17.93 12.47 4.42
N PHE A 528 18.46 11.32 4.80
CA PHE A 528 19.88 11.00 4.71
C PHE A 528 20.17 10.56 3.28
N MET A 529 21.04 11.32 2.64
CA MET A 529 21.52 11.13 1.28
C MET A 529 23.00 10.76 1.34
N ASP A 530 23.42 9.96 0.38
CA ASP A 530 24.82 9.85 -0.01
C ASP A 530 25.14 10.91 -1.07
N TYR A 531 26.41 11.29 -1.21
CA TYR A 531 26.84 12.24 -2.25
C TYR A 531 27.61 11.52 -3.36
N ASP A 532 27.10 11.60 -4.59
CA ASP A 532 27.70 10.94 -5.75
C ASP A 532 28.43 11.96 -6.64
N ALA A 533 29.75 11.81 -6.79
CA ALA A 533 30.53 12.68 -7.67
C ALA A 533 30.29 12.46 -9.18
N THR A 534 29.74 11.30 -9.56
CA THR A 534 29.55 10.85 -10.96
C THR A 534 28.17 10.26 -11.25
N SER A 535 27.30 10.22 -10.25
CA SER A 535 26.01 9.51 -10.27
C SER A 535 24.89 10.43 -9.75
N MET A 536 23.70 9.90 -9.49
CA MET A 536 22.69 10.61 -8.69
C MET A 536 22.72 10.13 -7.25
N ASP A 537 23.00 11.03 -6.31
CA ASP A 537 22.94 10.87 -4.85
C ASP A 537 21.99 9.74 -4.37
N ASP A 538 22.55 8.66 -3.83
CA ASP A 538 21.75 7.54 -3.29
C ASP A 538 21.10 7.88 -1.92
N ARG A 539 20.07 7.12 -1.53
CA ARG A 539 19.24 7.38 -0.34
C ARG A 539 19.57 6.43 0.79
N LEU A 540 20.42 6.87 1.72
CA LEU A 540 20.78 6.14 2.94
C LEU A 540 19.55 5.84 3.82
N GLY A 541 18.62 6.79 3.96
CA GLY A 541 17.33 6.54 4.60
C GLY A 541 16.62 7.79 5.12
N VAL A 542 15.49 7.63 5.82
CA VAL A 542 14.62 8.73 6.25
C VAL A 542 14.25 8.66 7.74
N VAL A 543 14.15 9.83 8.37
CA VAL A 543 13.61 10.04 9.73
C VAL A 543 12.56 11.14 9.68
N THR A 544 11.40 10.90 10.29
CA THR A 544 10.34 11.91 10.45
C THR A 544 10.18 12.25 11.93
N LEU A 545 10.13 13.53 12.27
CA LEU A 545 9.98 14.06 13.62
C LEU A 545 8.74 14.95 13.68
N SER A 546 7.90 14.83 14.71
CA SER A 546 6.88 15.85 15.00
C SER A 546 7.50 16.97 15.83
N LEU A 547 7.24 18.24 15.47
CA LEU A 547 7.71 19.39 16.25
C LEU A 547 6.93 19.62 17.55
N ASP A 548 5.83 18.89 17.80
CA ASP A 548 5.02 19.02 19.02
C ASP A 548 5.86 18.95 20.31
N LYS A 549 6.70 17.91 20.41
CA LYS A 549 7.58 17.65 21.57
C LYS A 549 8.66 18.72 21.80
N TYR A 550 8.93 19.55 20.80
CA TYR A 550 10.02 20.53 20.79
C TYR A 550 9.52 21.99 20.82
N THR A 551 8.21 22.19 20.63
CA THR A 551 7.54 23.51 20.66
C THR A 551 7.22 23.86 22.12
N LEU A 552 8.23 24.38 22.83
CA LEU A 552 8.19 24.64 24.27
C LEU A 552 7.92 26.11 24.61
N ALA A 553 7.20 26.34 25.71
CA ALA A 553 6.89 27.70 26.21
C ALA A 553 8.15 28.51 26.60
N LYS A 554 9.25 27.84 26.96
CA LYS A 554 10.60 28.40 27.01
C LYS A 554 11.49 27.60 26.04
N PRO A 555 12.04 28.22 24.98
CA PRO A 555 12.80 27.50 23.96
C PRO A 555 14.13 27.01 24.53
N ARG A 556 14.42 25.73 24.35
CA ARG A 556 15.68 25.10 24.78
C ARG A 556 16.01 23.91 23.90
N PHE A 557 17.27 23.49 23.92
CA PHE A 557 17.70 22.26 23.28
C PHE A 557 17.12 21.04 24.01
N VAL A 558 16.49 20.15 23.25
CA VAL A 558 15.91 18.87 23.67
C VAL A 558 16.62 17.76 22.90
N PRO A 559 17.20 16.74 23.54
CA PRO A 559 17.80 15.61 22.84
C PRO A 559 16.74 14.73 22.17
N PHE A 560 17.08 14.15 21.02
CA PHE A 560 16.36 13.03 20.44
C PHE A 560 17.33 11.99 19.88
N GLU A 561 16.82 10.77 19.76
CA GLU A 561 17.44 9.65 19.06
C GLU A 561 16.34 8.95 18.24
N ALA A 562 16.68 8.51 17.03
CA ALA A 562 15.73 7.88 16.11
C ALA A 562 16.40 6.88 15.17
N GLN A 563 15.66 5.85 14.79
CA GLN A 563 16.05 4.91 13.74
C GLN A 563 15.91 5.58 12.37
N ILE A 564 16.98 5.58 11.58
CA ILE A 564 16.94 5.90 10.15
C ILE A 564 16.34 4.70 9.42
N VAL A 565 15.38 4.93 8.52
CA VAL A 565 14.62 3.86 7.85
C VAL A 565 14.89 3.87 6.34
N ARG A 566 15.25 2.71 5.78
CA ARG A 566 15.35 2.49 4.32
C ARG A 566 14.38 1.38 3.92
N HIS A 567 13.30 1.77 3.23
CA HIS A 567 12.30 0.90 2.61
C HIS A 567 11.74 -0.20 3.53
N GLY A 568 11.34 0.22 4.74
CA GLY A 568 10.73 -0.66 5.75
C GLY A 568 11.72 -1.44 6.61
N LYS A 569 13.02 -1.14 6.55
CA LYS A 569 14.09 -1.72 7.38
C LYS A 569 14.89 -0.62 8.09
N PRO A 570 15.50 -0.88 9.25
CA PRO A 570 16.55 -0.04 9.83
C PRO A 570 17.73 0.17 8.87
N ALA A 571 18.30 1.37 8.86
CA ALA A 571 19.46 1.77 8.05
C ALA A 571 20.33 2.80 8.80
N GLY A 572 20.73 2.44 10.02
CA GLY A 572 21.47 3.30 10.94
C GLY A 572 20.60 4.09 11.92
N THR A 573 21.25 4.86 12.79
CA THR A 573 20.62 5.68 13.83
C THR A 573 21.07 7.13 13.73
N VAL A 574 20.19 8.08 14.09
CA VAL A 574 20.52 9.50 14.27
C VAL A 574 20.30 9.90 15.71
N SER A 575 21.16 10.77 16.24
CA SER A 575 20.89 11.53 17.46
C SER A 575 21.35 12.98 17.30
N ALA A 576 20.64 13.89 17.96
CA ALA A 576 20.99 15.31 18.03
C ALA A 576 20.25 15.99 19.19
N LYS A 577 20.50 17.29 19.39
CA LYS A 577 19.63 18.17 20.17
C LYS A 577 18.92 19.13 19.22
N ILE A 578 17.61 19.31 19.39
CA ILE A 578 16.78 20.20 18.60
C ILE A 578 16.17 21.31 19.48
N ARG A 579 16.11 22.55 18.97
CA ARG A 579 15.45 23.70 19.61
C ARG A 579 14.51 24.34 18.59
N VAL A 580 13.25 24.59 18.98
CA VAL A 580 12.30 25.40 18.22
C VAL A 580 12.17 26.75 18.91
N VAL A 581 12.22 27.86 18.16
CA VAL A 581 12.07 29.22 18.69
C VAL A 581 11.03 29.98 17.88
N LEU A 582 9.91 30.35 18.53
CA LEU A 582 8.87 31.16 17.90
C LEU A 582 9.25 32.66 17.93
N PRO A 583 8.73 33.50 17.02
CA PRO A 583 9.13 34.91 16.91
C PRO A 583 9.01 35.69 18.23
N HIS A 584 7.90 35.48 18.94
CA HIS A 584 7.63 36.12 20.24
C HIS A 584 8.57 35.69 21.39
N GLN A 585 9.43 34.69 21.17
CA GLN A 585 10.36 34.17 22.17
C GLN A 585 11.80 34.68 21.97
N LYS A 586 12.15 35.22 20.80
CA LYS A 586 13.55 35.50 20.44
C LYS A 586 14.21 36.55 21.32
N SER A 587 13.53 37.66 21.62
CA SER A 587 14.06 38.71 22.50
C SER A 587 14.38 38.20 23.91
N ALA A 588 13.51 37.38 24.48
CA ALA A 588 13.73 36.75 25.79
C ALA A 588 14.85 35.70 25.75
N LEU A 589 15.05 35.01 24.62
CA LEU A 589 16.13 34.06 24.43
C LEU A 589 17.49 34.75 24.28
N SER A 590 17.58 35.82 23.48
CA SER A 590 18.81 36.63 23.36
C SER A 590 19.25 37.19 24.70
N GLN A 591 18.33 37.75 25.49
CA GLN A 591 18.61 38.20 26.86
C GLN A 591 19.13 37.07 27.76
N GLN A 592 18.63 35.84 27.63
CA GLN A 592 19.11 34.69 28.41
C GLN A 592 20.50 34.21 27.96
N GLU A 593 20.81 34.26 26.66
CA GLU A 593 22.14 33.89 26.14
C GLU A 593 23.20 34.96 26.45
N GLU A 594 22.81 36.25 26.47
CA GLU A 594 23.62 37.36 26.98
C GLU A 594 23.89 37.21 28.50
N ASP A 595 22.85 36.98 29.31
CA ASP A 595 22.96 36.78 30.76
C ASP A 595 23.88 35.59 31.12
N ALA A 596 23.75 34.46 30.41
CA ALA A 596 24.58 33.28 30.61
C ALA A 596 26.04 33.53 30.22
N THR A 597 26.27 34.29 29.15
CA THR A 597 27.62 34.72 28.73
C THR A 597 28.25 35.65 29.77
N ALA A 598 27.48 36.60 30.31
CA ALA A 598 27.93 37.52 31.37
C ALA A 598 28.22 36.83 32.71
N ARG A 599 27.56 35.69 33.00
CA ARG A 599 27.81 34.84 34.18
C ARG A 599 29.01 33.90 34.02
N GLY A 600 29.51 33.71 32.80
CA GLY A 600 30.63 32.81 32.50
C GLY A 600 30.24 31.33 32.32
N ASP A 601 28.94 31.02 32.19
CA ASP A 601 28.42 29.64 32.11
C ASP A 601 28.66 28.93 30.75
N VAL A 602 29.59 29.45 29.92
CA VAL A 602 29.94 28.91 28.60
C VAL A 602 31.38 28.40 28.62
N ALA A 603 31.54 27.08 28.45
CA ALA A 603 32.85 26.44 28.34
C ALA A 603 33.70 27.04 27.20
N MET A 604 35.02 27.12 27.42
CA MET A 604 35.97 27.85 26.57
C MET A 604 35.73 27.73 25.07
N ARG A 605 35.30 28.83 24.43
CA ARG A 605 35.65 29.10 23.03
C ARG A 605 37.15 29.40 22.96
N MET A 606 37.98 28.37 22.83
CA MET A 606 39.37 28.56 22.43
C MET A 606 39.41 29.06 20.99
N ALA A 607 39.51 30.37 20.81
CA ALA A 607 39.82 30.96 19.52
C ALA A 607 41.24 30.54 19.12
N GLY A 608 41.36 29.85 17.98
CA GLY A 608 42.64 29.39 17.43
C GLY A 608 43.50 30.56 16.94
N CYS A 609 44.20 31.22 17.85
CA CYS A 609 45.09 32.31 17.52
C CYS A 609 46.44 31.77 17.02
N HIS A 610 46.62 31.70 15.69
CA HIS A 610 47.90 31.35 15.08
C HIS A 610 48.93 32.47 15.32
N CYS A 611 49.68 32.36 16.41
CA CYS A 611 50.90 33.11 16.65
C CYS A 611 52.09 32.15 16.61
N ALA A 612 52.78 32.10 15.47
CA ALA A 612 54.05 31.38 15.37
C ALA A 612 55.16 32.16 16.10
N ILE A 613 55.97 31.47 16.89
CA ILE A 613 57.26 31.93 17.40
C ILE A 613 58.27 30.81 17.12
N SER A 614 59.49 31.20 16.78
CA SER A 614 60.59 30.37 16.24
C SER A 614 61.10 29.29 17.19
#